data_AF-A0A2T4WKV1-F1
#
_entry.id   AF-A0A2T4WKV1-F1
#
_cell.length_a   1.000
_cell.length_b   1.000
_cell.length_c   1.000
_cell.angle_alpha   90.00
_cell.angle_beta   90.00
_cell.angle_gamma   90.00
#
_symmetry.space_group_name_H-M   'P 1'
#
loop_
_entity.id
_entity.type
_entity.pdbx_description
1 polymer ?
#
loop_
_entity_poly.entity_id
_entity_poly.type
_entity_poly.pdbx_seq_one_letter_code
_entity_poly.pdbx_strand_id
1 'polypeptide(L)'
;MFEENRERSIHLPEFYKYGSDESEFPIIHTLDGQHDWFIMPLKNTVRYLQYTHEIPQAIIVEIAHSDRVKESLFPPQCKKVRLFIALFRLKLILY
;
A
#
# COMPACT_ATOMS: atom_id res chain seq x y z
N MET A 1 -9.67 -17.24 6.86
CA MET A 1 -10.17 -16.11 6.04
C MET A 1 -11.00 -15.26 6.98
N PHE A 2 -10.67 -13.99 7.18
CA PHE A 2 -11.32 -13.17 8.21
C PHE A 2 -12.69 -12.70 7.68
N GLU A 3 -13.78 -13.34 8.13
CA GLU A 3 -15.19 -13.01 7.80
C GLU A 3 -15.70 -11.78 8.59
N GLU A 4 -14.87 -10.74 8.70
CA GLU A 4 -15.28 -9.48 9.33
C GLU A 4 -15.55 -8.43 8.24
N ASN A 5 -16.64 -7.69 8.42
CA ASN A 5 -16.98 -6.57 7.56
C ASN A 5 -16.03 -5.40 7.86
N ARG A 6 -14.94 -5.31 7.09
CA ARG A 6 -13.89 -4.31 7.27
C ARG A 6 -14.21 -3.05 6.50
N GLU A 7 -14.08 -1.92 7.16
CA GLU A 7 -14.10 -0.62 6.50
C GLU A 7 -12.88 -0.51 5.57
N ARG A 8 -13.14 -0.16 4.31
CA ARG A 8 -12.11 0.04 3.29
C ARG A 8 -12.37 1.36 2.62
N SER A 9 -11.34 2.18 2.50
CA SER A 9 -11.41 3.45 1.81
C SER A 9 -10.67 3.34 0.48
N ILE A 10 -11.38 3.62 -0.61
CA ILE A 10 -10.83 3.56 -1.96
C ILE A 10 -10.62 4.99 -2.45
N HIS A 11 -9.38 5.31 -2.80
CA HIS A 11 -9.00 6.60 -3.36
C HIS A 11 -8.67 6.41 -4.83
N LEU A 12 -9.49 7.00 -5.68
CA LEU A 12 -9.31 6.99 -7.12
C LEU A 12 -8.39 8.13 -7.55
N PRO A 13 -7.52 7.93 -8.54
CA PRO A 13 -6.72 9.01 -9.11
C PRO A 13 -7.61 10.03 -9.82
N GLU A 14 -7.16 11.29 -9.90
CA GLU A 14 -7.93 12.39 -10.48
C GLU A 14 -8.33 12.12 -11.94
N PHE A 15 -7.43 11.49 -12.69
CA PHE A 15 -7.64 11.16 -14.09
C PHE A 15 -8.50 9.92 -14.34
N TYR A 16 -8.96 9.23 -13.28
CA TYR A 16 -9.77 8.01 -13.41
C TYR A 16 -11.05 8.24 -14.23
N LYS A 17 -11.67 9.42 -14.11
CA LYS A 17 -12.91 9.77 -14.83
C LYS A 17 -12.72 9.96 -16.34
N TYR A 18 -11.49 10.13 -16.79
CA TYR A 18 -11.16 10.38 -18.19
C TYR A 18 -10.56 9.15 -18.86
N GLY A 19 -10.36 8.07 -18.12
CA GLY A 19 -9.90 6.79 -18.67
C GLY A 19 -10.99 6.13 -19.51
N SER A 20 -10.58 5.44 -20.57
CA SER A 20 -11.42 4.46 -21.24
C SER A 20 -11.58 3.22 -20.37
N ASP A 21 -12.59 2.39 -20.66
CA ASP A 21 -12.79 1.08 -19.98
C ASP A 21 -11.58 0.13 -20.12
N GLU A 22 -10.63 0.43 -21.02
CA GLU A 22 -9.39 -0.32 -21.26
C GLU A 22 -8.19 0.19 -20.45
N SER A 23 -8.35 1.25 -19.66
CA SER A 23 -7.25 1.84 -18.90
C SER A 23 -6.96 1.04 -17.63
N GLU A 24 -5.84 0.32 -17.61
CA GLU A 24 -5.38 -0.43 -16.44
C GLU A 24 -4.65 0.49 -15.44
N PHE A 25 -5.06 0.47 -14.17
CA PHE A 25 -4.40 1.23 -13.10
C PHE A 25 -3.77 0.28 -12.08
N PRO A 26 -2.51 0.51 -11.67
CA PRO A 26 -1.93 -0.21 -10.55
C PRO A 26 -2.69 0.10 -9.26
N ILE A 27 -2.80 -0.93 -8.40
CA ILE A 27 -3.47 -0.83 -7.10
C ILE A 27 -2.43 -0.87 -6.00
N ILE A 28 -2.42 0.16 -5.16
CA ILE A 28 -1.56 0.25 -3.98
C ILE A 28 -2.42 -0.08 -2.76
N HIS A 29 -2.13 -1.22 -2.13
CA HIS A 29 -2.75 -1.60 -0.87
C HIS A 29 -1.97 -1.01 0.30
N THR A 30 -2.61 -0.15 1.07
CA THR A 30 -2.05 0.41 2.29
C THR A 30 -2.69 -0.28 3.48
N LEU A 31 -1.86 -1.05 4.18
CA LEU A 31 -2.18 -1.69 5.45
C LEU A 31 -2.05 -0.66 6.59
N ASP A 32 -2.71 -0.90 7.72
CA ASP A 32 -2.79 0.03 8.85
C ASP A 32 -3.53 1.36 8.51
N GLY A 33 -4.59 1.27 7.70
CA GLY A 33 -5.50 2.38 7.33
C GLY A 33 -6.34 2.98 8.46
N GLN A 34 -6.06 2.62 9.71
CA GLN A 34 -6.84 2.96 10.90
C GLN A 34 -6.53 4.36 11.47
N HIS A 35 -5.39 4.95 11.08
CA HIS A 35 -4.95 6.25 11.58
C HIS A 35 -4.51 7.17 10.45
N ASP A 36 -5.25 8.27 10.28
CA ASP A 36 -4.99 9.26 9.22
C ASP A 36 -3.59 9.85 9.30
N TRP A 37 -3.06 10.09 10.50
CA TRP A 37 -1.72 10.66 10.69
C TRP A 37 -0.59 9.77 10.15
N PHE A 38 -0.83 8.46 10.07
CA PHE A 38 0.13 7.50 9.53
C PHE A 38 0.04 7.38 8.01
N ILE A 39 -1.19 7.38 7.49
CA ILE A 39 -1.47 7.17 6.06
C ILE A 39 -1.27 8.46 5.24
N MET A 40 -1.58 9.63 5.83
CA MET A 40 -1.57 10.91 5.13
C MET A 40 -0.21 11.27 4.51
N PRO A 41 0.95 11.10 5.19
CA PRO A 41 2.25 11.34 4.57
C PRO A 41 2.47 10.45 3.35
N LEU A 42 2.11 9.16 3.43
CA LEU A 42 2.25 8.22 2.32
C LEU A 42 1.37 8.62 1.13
N LYS A 43 0.13 9.02 1.36
CA LYS A 43 -0.76 9.53 0.28
C LYS A 43 -0.19 10.77 -0.37
N ASN A 44 0.35 11.70 0.43
CA ASN A 44 0.94 12.93 -0.09
C ASN A 44 2.18 12.63 -0.93
N THR A 45 3.04 11.70 -0.50
CA THR A 45 4.18 11.25 -1.28
C THR A 45 3.74 10.59 -2.59
N VAL A 46 2.77 9.67 -2.56
CA VAL A 46 2.25 9.03 -3.78
C VAL A 46 1.67 10.07 -4.74
N ARG A 47 0.87 11.03 -4.25
CA ARG A 47 0.32 12.13 -5.07
C ARG A 47 1.43 13.00 -5.66
N TYR A 48 2.46 13.32 -4.88
CA TYR A 48 3.59 14.10 -5.36
C TYR A 48 4.35 13.37 -6.48
N LEU A 49 4.65 12.08 -6.29
CA LEU A 49 5.32 11.26 -7.30
C LEU A 49 4.48 11.07 -8.57
N GLN A 50 3.15 11.01 -8.42
CA GLN A 50 2.23 10.99 -9.55
C GLN A 50 2.23 12.32 -10.31
N TYR A 51 2.33 13.43 -9.59
CA TYR A 51 2.43 14.77 -10.16
C TYR A 51 3.76 15.00 -10.90
N THR A 52 4.88 14.51 -10.36
CA THR A 52 6.19 14.57 -11.05
C THR A 52 6.33 13.53 -12.16
N HIS A 53 5.30 12.71 -12.39
CA HIS A 53 5.29 11.60 -13.36
C HIS A 53 6.38 10.54 -13.11
N GLU A 54 6.89 10.43 -11.88
CA GLU A 54 7.82 9.38 -11.48
C GLU A 54 7.15 8.03 -11.29
N ILE A 55 5.87 8.05 -10.88
CA ILE A 55 5.03 6.86 -10.79
C ILE A 55 3.73 7.06 -11.60
N PRO A 56 3.18 5.99 -12.19
CA PRO A 56 1.89 6.08 -12.87
C PRO A 56 0.75 6.41 -11.89
N GLN A 57 -0.35 6.91 -12.44
CA GLN A 57 -1.61 7.07 -11.71
C GLN A 57 -2.04 5.72 -11.13
N ALA A 58 -2.44 5.69 -9.87
CA ALA A 58 -2.70 4.46 -9.13
C ALA A 58 -3.95 4.61 -8.24
N ILE A 59 -4.65 3.50 -8.05
CA ILE A 59 -5.77 3.40 -7.10
C ILE A 59 -5.19 3.03 -5.73
N ILE A 60 -5.49 3.82 -4.70
CA ILE A 60 -5.03 3.53 -3.34
C ILE A 60 -6.18 2.90 -2.55
N VAL A 61 -5.95 1.72 -1.98
CA VAL A 61 -6.92 1.00 -1.17
C VAL A 61 -6.41 0.92 0.25
N GLU A 62 -7.07 1.64 1.14
CA GLU A 62 -6.79 1.66 2.57
C GLU A 62 -7.57 0.55 3.26
N ILE A 63 -6.84 -0.29 3.99
CA ILE A 63 -7.39 -1.40 4.75
C ILE A 63 -7.13 -1.12 6.24
N ALA A 64 -8.21 -0.86 6.97
CA ALA A 64 -8.16 -0.78 8.42
C ALA A 64 -8.03 -2.20 9.01
N HIS A 65 -7.12 -2.37 9.97
CA HIS A 65 -6.98 -3.61 10.72
C HIS A 65 -7.88 -3.58 11.95
N SER A 66 -8.51 -4.71 12.27
CA SER A 66 -9.24 -4.88 13.54
C SER A 66 -8.29 -5.31 14.66
N ASP A 67 -7.33 -6.18 14.34
CA ASP A 67 -6.26 -6.59 15.25
C ASP A 67 -4.92 -6.62 14.50
N ARG A 68 -4.15 -5.54 14.64
CA ARG A 68 -2.86 -5.38 13.95
C ARG A 68 -1.90 -6.53 14.23
N VAL A 69 -1.85 -7.04 15.46
CA VAL A 69 -0.91 -8.10 15.84
C VAL A 69 -1.30 -9.40 15.16
N LYS A 70 -2.57 -9.79 15.27
CA LYS A 70 -3.08 -11.01 14.63
C LYS A 70 -2.95 -10.99 13.10
N GLU A 71 -3.13 -9.82 12.48
CA GLU A 71 -3.12 -9.65 11.03
C GLU A 71 -1.70 -9.50 10.45
N SER A 72 -0.79 -8.88 11.20
CA SER A 72 0.61 -8.68 10.75
C SER A 72 1.53 -9.84 11.14
N LEU A 73 1.08 -10.73 12.04
CA LEU A 73 1.82 -11.93 12.40
C LEU A 73 1.87 -12.89 11.21
N PHE A 74 3.09 -13.19 10.78
CA PHE A 74 3.33 -14.27 9.83
C PHE A 74 2.80 -15.58 10.44
N PRO A 75 1.89 -16.30 9.77
CA PRO A 75 1.32 -17.50 10.35
C PRO A 75 2.42 -18.56 10.56
N PRO A 76 2.49 -19.21 11.73
CA PRO A 76 3.56 -20.16 12.08
C PRO A 76 3.59 -21.40 11.16
N GLN A 77 2.58 -21.62 10.32
CA GLN A 77 2.58 -22.66 9.27
C GLN A 77 3.54 -22.38 8.10
N CYS A 78 4.13 -21.20 7.95
CA CYS A 78 5.11 -20.89 6.90
C CYS A 78 6.56 -21.27 7.26
N LYS A 79 6.84 -22.51 7.68
CA LYS A 79 8.22 -23.02 7.92
C LYS A 79 9.02 -23.33 6.64
N LYS A 80 8.47 -23.07 5.45
CA LYS A 80 9.09 -23.35 4.13
C LYS A 80 9.36 -22.10 3.29
N VAL A 81 9.47 -20.93 3.90
CA VAL A 81 10.06 -19.78 3.20
C VAL A 81 11.56 -19.81 3.47
N ARG A 82 12.34 -20.36 2.54
CA ARG A 82 13.80 -20.15 2.52
C ARG A 82 14.01 -18.63 2.52
N LEU A 83 14.59 -18.14 3.61
CA LEU A 83 14.97 -16.76 3.84
C LEU A 83 15.89 -16.30 2.69
N PHE A 84 15.30 -15.66 1.68
CA PHE A 84 15.98 -15.03 0.55
C PHE A 84 15.60 -13.54 0.51
N ILE A 85 16.03 -12.80 1.52
CA ILE A 85 16.17 -11.33 1.49
C ILE A 85 17.48 -11.07 2.25
N ALA A 86 18.65 -11.39 1.70
CA ALA A 86 19.33 -10.72 0.59
C ALA A 86 19.38 -9.20 0.77
N LEU A 87 20.41 -8.76 1.52
CA LEU A 87 21.23 -7.58 1.26
C LEU A 87 20.65 -6.59 0.22
N PHE A 88 19.73 -5.73 0.64
CA PHE A 88 19.48 -4.45 -0.06
C PHE A 88 19.93 -3.31 0.84
N ARG A 89 21.25 -3.10 0.77
CA ARG A 89 21.96 -1.82 0.88
C ARG A 89 21.52 -0.86 1.99
N LEU A 90 22.13 -1.09 3.16
CA LEU A 90 22.67 -0.04 4.01
C LEU A 90 23.72 0.78 3.22
N LYS A 91 23.29 1.73 2.39
CA LYS A 91 24.18 2.70 1.74
C LYS A 91 23.42 3.98 1.39
N LEU A 92 22.90 4.67 2.40
CA LEU A 92 22.48 6.06 2.25
C LEU A 92 22.58 6.82 3.59
N ILE A 93 23.79 6.87 4.15
CA ILE A 93 24.19 7.92 5.11
C ILE A 93 25.62 8.29 4.74
N LEU A 94 25.74 9.49 4.15
CA LEU A 94 26.92 10.32 3.89
C LEU A 94 26.84 10.91 2.48
N TYR A 95 26.08 12.01 2.37
CA TYR A 95 26.43 13.19 1.59
C TYR A 95 25.83 14.41 2.30
#